data_AF-A0A3B8P5K4-F1
#
_entry.id   AF-A0A3B8P5K4-F1
#
_cell.length_a   1.000
_cell.length_b   1.000
_cell.length_c   1.000
_cell.angle_alpha   90.00
_cell.angle_beta   90.00
_cell.angle_gamma   90.00
#
_symmetry.space_group_name_H-M   'P 1'
#
loop_
_entity.id
_entity.type
_entity.pdbx_description
1 polymer ?
#
loop_
_entity_poly.entity_id
_entity_poly.type
_entity_poly.pdbx_seq_one_letter_code
_entity_poly.pdbx_strand_id
1 'polypeptide(L)'
;ADGDCPEGFGLRLQPSALVNLRSGERRNLDFFPAGQRMHAVAGIGNPQRFFNTLQALDWQPLEHPFADHAQFNAQSLAFSPALPLVMTEKDAVKCRAFAADDWWYLAVEAQPTPAFGAWFDGQLRRLLRTA
;
A
#
# COMPACT_ATOMS: atom_id res chain seq x y z
N ALA A 1 20.69 -6.96 6.14
CA ALA A 1 20.43 -8.35 5.72
C ALA A 1 19.19 -8.33 4.85
N ASP A 2 19.28 -8.81 3.61
CA ASP A 2 18.21 -8.68 2.59
C ASP A 2 16.96 -9.54 2.85
N GLY A 3 16.85 -10.13 4.04
CA GLY A 3 15.73 -10.99 4.44
C GLY A 3 15.83 -12.42 3.90
N ASP A 4 16.90 -12.74 3.16
CA ASP A 4 17.19 -14.09 2.70
C ASP A 4 17.62 -15.00 3.87
N CYS A 5 17.15 -16.24 3.83
CA CYS A 5 17.46 -17.32 4.76
C CYS A 5 17.83 -18.59 3.95
N PRO A 6 18.46 -19.61 4.56
CA PRO A 6 18.85 -20.83 3.83
C PRO A 6 17.70 -21.52 3.06
N GLU A 7 16.46 -21.37 3.53
CA GLU A 7 15.27 -22.00 2.95
C GLU A 7 14.33 -21.02 2.24
N GLY A 8 14.68 -19.74 2.12
CA GLY A 8 13.76 -18.75 1.58
C GLY A 8 14.40 -17.43 1.21
N PHE A 9 13.69 -16.69 0.34
CA PHE A 9 14.12 -15.38 -0.12
C PHE A 9 13.30 -14.27 0.50
N GLY A 10 13.94 -13.13 0.72
CA GLY A 10 13.28 -11.92 1.19
C GLY A 10 12.36 -11.30 0.14
N LEU A 11 11.30 -10.65 0.61
CA LEU A 11 10.41 -9.81 -0.19
C LEU A 11 10.14 -8.51 0.58
N ARG A 12 10.43 -7.37 -0.03
CA ARG A 12 10.10 -6.06 0.53
C ARG A 12 8.94 -5.45 -0.24
N LEU A 13 7.99 -4.85 0.46
CA LEU A 13 7.00 -3.97 -0.16
C LEU A 13 7.54 -2.55 -0.12
N GLN A 14 7.54 -1.87 -1.26
CA GLN A 14 7.97 -0.48 -1.37
C GLN A 14 6.82 0.38 -1.92
N PRO A 15 6.49 1.53 -1.31
CA PRO A 15 5.52 2.45 -1.88
C PRO A 15 6.02 2.99 -3.23
N SER A 16 5.14 3.06 -4.22
CA SER A 16 5.49 3.49 -5.58
C SER A 16 4.71 4.70 -6.07
N ALA A 17 3.46 4.89 -5.64
CA ALA A 17 2.65 6.04 -6.04
C ALA A 17 1.45 6.23 -5.12
N LEU A 18 0.85 7.43 -5.18
CA LEU A 18 -0.52 7.67 -4.77
C LEU A 18 -1.44 7.52 -5.97
N VAL A 19 -2.58 6.85 -5.78
CA VAL A 19 -3.60 6.74 -6.82
C VAL A 19 -4.92 7.26 -6.28
N ASN A 20 -5.49 8.24 -6.97
CA ASN A 20 -6.79 8.79 -6.62
C ASN A 20 -7.85 7.71 -6.85
N LEU A 21 -8.65 7.44 -5.83
CA LEU A 21 -9.60 6.34 -5.87
C LEU A 21 -10.77 6.59 -6.83
N ARG A 22 -11.17 7.86 -7.01
CA ARG A 22 -12.28 8.24 -7.87
C ARG A 22 -11.85 8.41 -9.32
N SER A 23 -10.84 9.23 -9.58
CA SER A 23 -10.41 9.57 -10.93
C SER A 23 -9.44 8.56 -11.54
N GLY A 24 -8.78 7.74 -10.71
CA GLY A 24 -7.68 6.86 -11.14
C GLY A 24 -6.37 7.62 -11.43
N GLU A 25 -6.32 8.92 -11.17
CA GLU A 25 -5.10 9.71 -11.34
C GLU A 25 -3.95 9.14 -10.50
N ARG A 26 -2.81 8.90 -11.14
CA ARG A 26 -1.59 8.44 -10.47
C ARG A 26 -0.64 9.61 -10.24
N ARG A 27 -0.20 9.78 -9.00
CA ARG A 27 0.72 10.83 -8.56
C ARG A 27 1.94 10.22 -7.87
N ASN A 28 3.08 10.88 -8.02
CA ASN A 28 4.31 10.53 -7.32
C ASN A 28 4.16 10.77 -5.81
N LEU A 29 5.07 10.19 -5.02
CA LEU A 29 5.05 10.29 -3.55
C LEU A 29 5.44 11.69 -3.03
N ASP A 30 5.92 12.58 -3.88
CA ASP A 30 6.19 13.99 -3.58
C ASP A 30 4.97 14.91 -3.78
N PHE A 31 3.82 14.35 -4.21
CA PHE A 31 2.58 15.11 -4.44
C PHE A 31 2.08 15.81 -3.17
N PHE A 32 2.15 15.13 -2.03
CA PHE A 32 1.88 15.75 -0.74
C PHE A 32 3.18 16.30 -0.15
N PRO A 33 3.17 17.53 0.39
CA PRO A 33 4.35 18.10 1.03
C PRO A 33 4.73 17.31 2.28
N ALA A 34 6.01 17.39 2.67
CA ALA A 34 6.45 16.89 3.97
C ALA A 34 5.63 17.54 5.10
N GLY A 35 5.26 16.74 6.10
CA GLY A 35 4.38 17.11 7.20
C GLY A 35 2.88 17.08 6.86
N GLN A 36 2.48 16.66 5.64
CA GLN A 36 1.07 16.59 5.27
C GLN A 36 0.28 15.72 6.26
N ARG A 37 -0.76 16.33 6.86
CA ARG A 37 -1.72 15.61 7.70
C ARG A 37 -2.79 14.96 6.83
N MET A 38 -3.14 13.71 7.14
CA MET A 38 -4.11 12.93 6.37
C MET A 38 -4.78 11.89 7.27
N HIS A 39 -5.98 11.43 6.91
CA HIS A 39 -6.58 10.25 7.51
C HIS A 39 -6.01 8.99 6.88
N ALA A 40 -5.44 8.09 7.68
CA ALA A 40 -4.88 6.85 7.21
C ALA A 40 -5.78 5.68 7.59
N VAL A 41 -6.34 4.99 6.61
CA VAL A 41 -7.29 3.88 6.82
C VAL A 41 -6.64 2.56 6.46
N ALA A 42 -6.65 1.61 7.40
CA ALA A 42 -6.13 0.26 7.17
C ALA A 42 -7.00 -0.81 7.83
N GLY A 43 -7.70 -1.59 7.01
CA GLY A 43 -8.40 -2.81 7.38
C GLY A 43 -7.60 -4.04 6.96
N ILE A 44 -6.43 -4.27 7.54
CA ILE A 44 -5.53 -5.42 7.25
C ILE A 44 -5.01 -6.03 8.56
N GLY A 45 -4.53 -7.28 8.53
CA GLY A 45 -4.04 -7.98 9.73
C GLY A 45 -2.93 -7.30 10.54
N ASN A 46 -2.11 -6.42 9.93
CA ASN A 46 -1.13 -5.59 10.66
C ASN A 46 -1.15 -4.14 10.12
N PRO A 47 -2.10 -3.30 10.58
CA PRO A 47 -2.31 -1.96 10.04
C PRO A 47 -1.14 -1.01 10.37
N GLN A 48 -0.41 -1.24 11.47
CA GLN A 48 0.72 -0.39 11.87
C GLN A 48 1.81 -0.32 10.79
N ARG A 49 2.01 -1.40 10.01
CA ARG A 49 2.97 -1.39 8.89
C ARG A 49 2.63 -0.34 7.85
N PHE A 50 1.34 -0.15 7.56
CA PHE A 50 0.90 0.86 6.62
C PHE A 50 1.13 2.27 7.18
N PHE A 51 0.74 2.52 8.43
CA PHE A 51 0.93 3.84 9.05
C PHE A 51 2.41 4.22 9.17
N ASN A 52 3.27 3.28 9.57
CA ASN A 52 4.72 3.49 9.61
C ASN A 52 5.29 3.79 8.21
N THR A 53 4.71 3.20 7.15
CA THR A 53 5.12 3.50 5.77
C THR A 53 4.79 4.95 5.41
N LEU A 54 3.60 5.43 5.77
CA LEU A 54 3.22 6.84 5.54
C LEU A 54 4.10 7.81 6.33
N GLN A 55 4.42 7.49 7.59
CA GLN A 55 5.35 8.30 8.40
C GLN A 55 6.76 8.33 7.81
N ALA A 56 7.24 7.21 7.24
CA ALA A 56 8.54 7.15 6.57
C ALA A 56 8.58 7.93 5.24
N LEU A 57 7.42 8.35 4.71
CA LEU A 57 7.29 9.29 3.58
C LEU A 57 7.20 10.75 4.06
N ASP A 58 7.57 11.02 5.32
CA ASP A 58 7.46 12.32 6.00
C ASP A 58 6.03 12.87 6.08
N TRP A 59 5.02 12.02 6.06
CA TRP A 59 3.62 12.43 6.29
C TRP A 59 3.18 12.21 7.73
N GLN A 60 2.05 12.82 8.11
CA GLN A 60 1.47 12.77 9.45
C GLN A 60 0.10 12.08 9.43
N PRO A 61 0.06 10.74 9.40
CA PRO A 61 -1.20 10.00 9.39
C PRO A 61 -1.94 10.11 10.72
N LEU A 62 -3.24 10.43 10.65
CA LEU A 62 -4.21 10.17 11.70
C LEU A 62 -4.73 8.75 11.48
N GLU A 63 -4.27 7.84 12.33
CA GLU A 63 -4.41 6.40 12.16
C GLU A 63 -5.83 5.91 12.49
N HIS A 64 -6.45 5.21 11.54
CA HIS A 64 -7.75 4.56 11.67
C HIS A 64 -7.62 3.08 11.32
N PRO A 65 -7.25 2.22 12.29
CA PRO A 65 -7.22 0.78 12.09
C PRO A 65 -8.64 0.21 12.07
N PHE A 66 -8.89 -0.72 11.15
CA PHE A 66 -10.14 -1.46 11.03
C PHE A 66 -9.86 -2.97 11.01
N ALA A 67 -10.90 -3.77 11.26
CA ALA A 67 -10.82 -5.22 11.05
C ALA A 67 -10.61 -5.55 9.55
N ASP A 68 -9.95 -6.67 9.25
CA ASP A 68 -9.57 -7.06 7.87
C ASP A 68 -10.77 -7.07 6.89
N HIS A 69 -11.92 -7.48 7.41
CA HIS A 69 -13.20 -7.59 6.72
C HIS A 69 -14.20 -6.49 7.08
N ALA A 70 -13.74 -5.37 7.64
CA ALA A 70 -14.62 -4.24 7.88
C ALA A 70 -15.31 -3.80 6.58
N GLN A 71 -16.61 -3.59 6.67
CA GLN A 71 -17.39 -2.96 5.62
C GLN A 71 -17.33 -1.45 5.82
N PHE A 72 -16.98 -0.73 4.76
CA PHE A 72 -16.92 0.72 4.78
C PHE A 72 -18.15 1.31 4.12
N ASN A 73 -18.60 2.44 4.65
CA ASN A 73 -19.51 3.35 3.98
C ASN A 73 -18.98 4.79 4.10
N ALA A 74 -19.56 5.70 3.34
CA ALA A 74 -19.13 7.10 3.30
C ALA A 74 -19.14 7.75 4.70
N GLN A 75 -20.15 7.44 5.53
CA GLN A 75 -20.29 7.99 6.87
C GLN A 75 -19.20 7.48 7.82
N SER A 76 -18.82 6.20 7.72
CA SER A 76 -17.75 5.61 8.55
C SER A 76 -16.37 6.17 8.26
N LEU A 77 -16.19 6.80 7.10
CA LEU A 77 -14.94 7.42 6.65
C LEU A 77 -15.03 8.95 6.58
N ALA A 78 -16.12 9.54 7.09
CA ALA A 78 -16.32 10.98 7.18
C ALA A 78 -15.68 11.53 8.47
N PHE A 79 -14.36 11.56 8.48
CA PHE A 79 -13.59 12.04 9.63
C PHE A 79 -13.53 13.57 9.72
N SER A 80 -13.18 14.07 10.92
CA SER A 80 -13.02 15.50 11.20
C SER A 80 -11.67 15.76 11.89
N PRO A 81 -10.95 16.84 11.55
CA PRO A 81 -11.27 17.82 10.49
C PRO A 81 -11.18 17.22 9.09
N ALA A 82 -11.78 17.86 8.10
CA ALA A 82 -11.67 17.41 6.71
C ALA A 82 -10.21 17.44 6.24
N LEU A 83 -9.65 16.28 5.97
CA LEU A 83 -8.28 16.06 5.49
C LEU A 83 -8.31 14.99 4.40
N PRO A 84 -7.31 14.97 3.48
CA PRO A 84 -7.17 13.89 2.52
C PRO A 84 -7.15 12.54 3.22
N LEU A 85 -7.76 11.55 2.58
CA LEU A 85 -7.80 10.18 3.09
C LEU A 85 -6.90 9.30 2.24
N VAL A 86 -5.96 8.60 2.88
CA VAL A 86 -5.09 7.62 2.25
C VAL A 86 -5.37 6.25 2.85
N MET A 87 -5.62 5.24 2.02
CA MET A 87 -5.89 3.88 2.48
C MET A 87 -4.99 2.84 1.81
N THR A 88 -5.07 1.60 2.28
CA THR A 88 -4.44 0.48 1.58
C THR A 88 -5.16 0.21 0.26
N GLU A 89 -4.45 -0.33 -0.74
CA GLU A 89 -5.07 -0.71 -2.02
C GLU A 89 -6.22 -1.72 -1.84
N LYS A 90 -6.10 -2.63 -0.87
CA LYS A 90 -7.15 -3.60 -0.54
C LYS A 90 -8.44 -2.92 -0.09
N ASP A 91 -8.33 -1.92 0.78
CA ASP A 91 -9.50 -1.19 1.28
C ASP A 91 -10.08 -0.25 0.21
N ALA A 92 -9.23 0.25 -0.70
CA ALA A 92 -9.64 1.06 -1.84
C ALA A 92 -10.66 0.34 -2.74
N VAL A 93 -10.46 -0.95 -2.98
CA VAL A 93 -11.41 -1.78 -3.75
C VAL A 93 -12.82 -1.74 -3.15
N LYS A 94 -12.94 -1.72 -1.82
CA LYS A 94 -14.23 -1.68 -1.11
C LYS A 94 -14.90 -0.30 -1.20
N CYS A 95 -14.10 0.76 -1.30
CA CYS A 95 -14.56 2.15 -1.20
C CYS A 95 -14.86 2.82 -2.55
N ARG A 96 -14.42 2.23 -3.67
CA ARG A 96 -14.45 2.87 -5.01
C ARG A 96 -15.81 3.42 -5.41
N ALA A 97 -16.91 2.75 -5.04
CA ALA A 97 -18.26 3.15 -5.42
C ALA A 97 -18.75 4.46 -4.76
N PHE A 98 -18.13 4.90 -3.66
CA PHE A 98 -18.56 6.07 -2.88
C PHE A 98 -17.40 7.00 -2.49
N ALA A 99 -16.22 6.81 -3.08
CA ALA A 99 -15.01 7.55 -2.74
C ALA A 99 -15.18 9.06 -2.94
N ALA A 100 -14.70 9.90 -2.02
CA ALA A 100 -14.64 11.34 -2.23
C ALA A 100 -13.49 11.74 -3.17
N ASP A 101 -13.46 13.00 -3.61
CA ASP A 101 -12.49 13.48 -4.60
C ASP A 101 -11.03 13.47 -4.08
N ASP A 102 -10.85 13.55 -2.77
CA ASP A 102 -9.56 13.59 -2.07
C ASP A 102 -9.19 12.25 -1.40
N TRP A 103 -9.80 11.16 -1.86
CA TRP A 103 -9.47 9.81 -1.40
C TRP A 103 -8.44 9.16 -2.31
N TRP A 104 -7.38 8.64 -1.68
CA TRP A 104 -6.24 8.03 -2.34
C TRP A 104 -5.96 6.65 -1.73
N TYR A 105 -5.29 5.82 -2.49
CA TYR A 105 -4.60 4.66 -1.93
C TYR A 105 -3.11 4.71 -2.25
N LEU A 106 -2.31 4.16 -1.35
CA LEU A 106 -0.88 4.01 -1.56
C LEU A 106 -0.63 2.73 -2.36
N ALA A 107 -0.21 2.89 -3.61
CA ALA A 107 0.26 1.76 -4.41
C ALA A 107 1.62 1.31 -3.87
N VAL A 108 1.78 -0.01 -3.74
CA VAL A 108 3.03 -0.65 -3.31
C VAL A 108 3.49 -1.67 -4.34
N GLU A 109 4.79 -1.80 -4.49
CA GLU A 109 5.43 -2.78 -5.35
C GLU A 109 6.15 -3.82 -4.51
N ALA A 110 6.07 -5.08 -4.95
CA ALA A 110 6.81 -6.17 -4.35
C ALA A 110 8.21 -6.22 -4.97
N GLN A 111 9.23 -6.02 -4.15
CA GLN A 111 10.64 -6.10 -4.52
C GLN A 111 11.25 -7.36 -3.89
N PRO A 112 11.32 -8.47 -4.65
CA PRO A 112 12.03 -9.65 -4.20
C PRO A 112 13.54 -9.39 -4.22
N THR A 113 14.29 -10.16 -3.43
CA THR A 113 15.74 -10.05 -3.45
C THR A 113 16.33 -10.44 -4.80
N PRO A 114 17.50 -9.90 -5.18
CA PRO A 114 18.20 -10.35 -6.39
C PRO A 114 18.44 -11.87 -6.41
N ALA A 115 18.65 -12.49 -5.24
CA ALA A 115 18.83 -13.92 -5.09
C ALA A 115 17.58 -14.72 -5.50
N PHE A 116 16.39 -14.25 -5.15
CA PHE A 116 15.13 -14.84 -5.63
C PHE A 116 15.05 -14.80 -7.16
N GLY A 117 15.35 -13.63 -7.77
CA GLY A 117 15.28 -13.46 -9.22
C GLY A 117 16.20 -14.44 -9.96
N ALA A 118 17.45 -14.54 -9.53
CA ALA A 118 18.41 -15.48 -10.10
C ALA A 118 17.97 -16.95 -9.95
N TRP A 119 17.42 -17.30 -8.78
CA TRP A 119 16.89 -18.64 -8.54
C TRP A 119 15.67 -18.95 -9.43
N PHE A 120 14.72 -18.01 -9.53
CA PHE A 120 13.48 -18.17 -10.28
C PHE A 120 13.75 -18.33 -11.78
N ASP A 121 14.64 -17.51 -12.33
CA ASP A 121 15.12 -17.64 -13.71
C ASP A 121 15.75 -19.02 -13.97
N GLY A 122 16.51 -19.53 -13.00
CA GLY A 122 17.09 -20.87 -13.05
C GLY A 122 16.02 -21.97 -13.14
N GLN A 123 14.95 -21.87 -12.34
CA GLN A 123 13.84 -22.84 -12.40
C GLN A 123 13.05 -22.74 -13.70
N LEU A 124 12.71 -21.52 -14.15
CA LEU A 124 12.02 -21.32 -15.42
C LEU A 124 12.80 -21.92 -16.60
N ARG A 125 14.11 -21.69 -16.66
CA ARG A 125 14.97 -22.28 -17.70
C ARG A 125 15.08 -23.80 -17.63
N ARG A 126 14.86 -24.43 -16.48
CA ARG A 126 14.80 -25.90 -16.38
C ARG A 126 13.50 -26.41 -16.98
N LEU A 127 12.38 -25.80 -16.59
CA LEU A 127 11.06 -26.19 -17.09
C LEU A 127 10.95 -26.00 -18.60
N LEU A 128 11.43 -24.86 -19.13
CA LEU A 128 11.40 -24.55 -20.56
C LEU A 128 12.36 -25.40 -21.42
N ARG A 129 13.38 -26.04 -20.83
CA ARG A 129 14.29 -26.95 -21.53
C ARG A 129 13.79 -28.41 -21.55
N THR A 130 12.74 -28.69 -20.79
CA THR A 130 12.16 -30.03 -20.67
C THR A 130 10.85 -30.15 -21.47
N ALA A 131 10.46 -29.10 -22.20
CA ALA A 131 9.36 -29.06 -23.15
C ALA A 131 9.91 -28.99 -24.59
#